data_AF-A0A9D9C3D9-F1
#
_entry.id   AF-A0A9D9C3D9-F1
#
_cell.length_a   1.000
_cell.length_b   1.000
_cell.length_c   1.000
_cell.angle_alpha   90.00
_cell.angle_beta   90.00
_cell.angle_gamma   90.00
#
_symmetry.space_group_name_H-M   'P 1'
#
loop_
_entity.id
_entity.type
_entity.pdbx_description
1 polymer ?
#
loop_
_entity_poly.entity_id
_entity_poly.type
_entity_poly.pdbx_seq_one_letter_code
_entity_poly.pdbx_strand_id
1 'polypeptide(L)'
;MFDLNTLECKVSTTKPADFDERWAKWLKEVHDVKNNIEIINEDVRLDGFGKIISFYYDSVDGARIYAKLYLRWEPSRPVVAYYHGHMSYIDHPDNDWHCM
;
A
#
# COMPACT_ATOMS: atom_id res chain seq x y z
N MET A 1 20.65 -20.98 -24.21
CA MET A 1 21.28 -20.18 -23.14
C MET A 1 21.11 -18.73 -23.57
N PHE A 2 20.33 -17.92 -22.84
CA PHE A 2 20.15 -16.50 -23.18
C PHE A 2 21.43 -15.74 -22.78
N ASP A 3 22.03 -15.02 -23.72
CA ASP A 3 23.18 -14.17 -23.46
C ASP A 3 22.71 -12.87 -22.78
N LEU A 4 22.85 -12.82 -21.45
CA LEU A 4 22.46 -11.68 -20.62
C LEU A 4 23.26 -10.40 -20.94
N ASN A 5 24.34 -10.49 -21.72
CA ASN A 5 25.16 -9.33 -22.11
C ASN A 5 24.49 -8.44 -23.18
N THR A 6 23.28 -8.79 -23.66
CA THR A 6 22.56 -8.06 -24.71
C THR A 6 21.30 -7.34 -24.21
N LEU A 7 21.04 -7.34 -22.91
CA LEU A 7 19.92 -6.61 -22.30
C LEU A 7 20.23 -5.10 -22.20
N GLU A 8 20.34 -4.43 -23.34
CA GLU A 8 20.29 -2.96 -23.37
C GLU A 8 18.83 -2.52 -23.13
N CYS A 9 18.52 -2.14 -21.90
CA CYS A 9 17.25 -1.52 -21.57
C CYS A 9 17.20 -0.10 -22.13
N LYS A 10 16.52 0.09 -23.26
CA LYS A 10 16.23 1.42 -23.80
C LYS A 10 15.10 2.06 -23.01
N VAL A 11 15.45 3.00 -22.14
CA VAL A 11 14.47 3.82 -21.42
C VAL A 11 13.92 4.87 -22.38
N SER A 12 12.64 4.74 -22.76
CA SER A 12 11.97 5.69 -23.67
C SER A 12 11.48 6.97 -22.98
N THR A 13 11.46 6.97 -21.64
CA THR A 13 10.94 8.08 -20.83
C THR A 13 12.07 8.70 -20.03
N THR A 14 12.41 9.96 -20.33
CA THR A 14 13.42 10.69 -19.57
C THR A 14 12.84 11.21 -18.26
N LYS A 15 13.68 11.31 -17.22
CA LYS A 15 13.32 12.01 -15.97
C LYS A 15 12.95 13.46 -16.33
N PRO A 16 11.76 13.96 -15.97
CA PRO A 16 11.39 15.36 -16.17
C PRO A 16 12.37 16.31 -15.48
N ALA A 17 12.57 17.50 -16.06
CA ALA A 17 13.49 18.50 -15.52
C ALA A 17 13.07 19.01 -14.11
N ASP A 18 11.76 18.99 -13.83
CA ASP A 18 11.14 19.44 -12.58
C ASP A 18 10.80 18.29 -11.62
N PHE A 19 11.29 17.07 -11.87
CA PHE A 19 10.91 15.88 -11.10
C PHE A 19 11.08 16.06 -9.59
N ASP A 20 12.25 16.55 -9.15
CA ASP A 20 12.56 16.66 -7.71
C ASP A 20 11.68 17.74 -7.05
N GLU A 21 11.39 18.84 -7.74
CA GLU A 21 10.50 19.90 -7.28
C GLU A 21 9.06 19.39 -7.12
N ARG A 22 8.54 18.66 -8.13
CA ARG A 22 7.19 18.07 -8.07
C ARG A 22 7.05 17.07 -6.94
N TRP A 23 8.02 16.16 -6.78
CA TRP A 23 7.98 15.18 -5.70
C TRP A 23 8.07 15.82 -4.32
N ALA A 24 8.90 16.86 -4.15
CA ALA A 24 8.96 17.61 -2.90
C ALA A 24 7.61 18.27 -2.57
N LYS A 25 6.93 18.84 -3.57
CA LYS A 25 5.60 19.42 -3.42
C LYS A 25 4.57 18.37 -2.98
N TRP A 26 4.49 17.22 -3.66
CA TRP A 26 3.54 16.16 -3.32
C TRP A 26 3.80 15.52 -1.95
N LEU A 27 5.07 15.33 -1.57
CA LEU A 27 5.42 14.85 -0.23
C LEU A 27 4.96 15.84 0.85
N LYS A 28 5.13 17.15 0.60
CA LYS A 28 4.62 18.18 1.49
C LYS A 28 3.09 18.13 1.60
N GLU A 29 2.39 17.99 0.48
CA GLU A 29 0.92 17.87 0.47
C GLU A 29 0.45 16.69 1.33
N VAL A 30 1.08 15.51 1.20
CA VAL A 30 0.75 14.33 2.02
C VAL A 30 1.04 14.59 3.52
N HIS A 31 2.16 15.24 3.84
CA HIS A 31 2.55 15.52 5.24
C HIS A 31 1.65 16.55 5.93
N ASP A 32 1.06 17.46 5.16
CA ASP A 32 0.17 18.50 5.70
C ASP A 32 -1.26 17.97 5.94
N VAL A 33 -1.61 16.78 5.44
CA VAL A 33 -2.90 16.13 5.71
C VAL A 33 -2.93 15.54 7.12
N LYS A 34 -3.95 15.90 7.90
CA LYS A 34 -4.25 15.20 9.15
C LYS A 34 -4.80 13.82 8.85
N ASN A 35 -4.01 12.77 9.11
CA ASN A 35 -4.48 11.39 8.95
C ASN A 35 -5.48 11.02 10.05
N ASN A 36 -6.77 11.32 9.88
CA ASN A 36 -7.81 10.92 10.83
C ASN A 36 -7.96 9.38 10.79
N ILE A 37 -7.20 8.68 11.63
CA ILE A 37 -7.14 7.22 11.64
C ILE A 37 -8.39 6.64 12.28
N GLU A 38 -8.95 5.61 11.63
CA GLU A 38 -10.00 4.75 12.18
C GLU A 38 -9.56 3.29 12.09
N ILE A 39 -9.78 2.55 13.17
CA ILE A 39 -9.47 1.13 13.26
C ILE A 39 -10.74 0.39 13.65
N ILE A 40 -11.16 -0.55 12.82
CA ILE A 40 -12.27 -1.46 13.08
C ILE A 40 -11.67 -2.84 13.31
N ASN A 41 -11.90 -3.41 14.50
CA ASN A 41 -11.52 -4.80 14.74
C ASN A 41 -12.50 -5.70 13.97
N GLU A 42 -11.96 -6.57 13.12
CA GLU A 42 -12.77 -7.58 12.47
C GLU A 42 -12.99 -8.74 13.44
N ASP A 43 -14.15 -9.40 13.38
CA ASP A 43 -14.46 -10.58 14.20
C ASP A 43 -13.63 -11.81 13.81
N VAL A 44 -12.79 -11.69 12.77
CA VAL A 44 -11.93 -12.75 12.26
C VAL A 44 -10.65 -12.85 13.08
N ARG A 45 -10.52 -13.96 13.81
CA ARG A 45 -9.27 -14.40 14.44
C ARG A 45 -8.64 -15.49 13.60
N LEU A 46 -7.37 -15.32 13.27
CA LEU A 46 -6.59 -16.35 12.60
C LEU A 46 -5.88 -17.16 13.68
N ASP A 47 -6.37 -18.36 13.95
CA ASP A 47 -5.83 -19.26 14.97
C ASP A 47 -4.31 -19.44 14.78
N GLY A 48 -3.54 -19.13 15.83
CA GLY A 48 -2.08 -19.22 15.81
C GLY A 48 -1.33 -18.07 15.10
N PHE A 49 -2.04 -17.16 14.42
CA PHE A 49 -1.42 -16.04 13.69
C PHE A 49 -1.71 -14.69 14.30
N GLY A 50 -2.95 -14.40 14.72
CA GLY A 50 -3.29 -13.05 15.17
C GLY A 50 -4.73 -12.61 14.97
N LYS A 51 -4.91 -11.31 14.76
CA LYS A 51 -6.17 -10.67 14.40
C LYS A 51 -6.06 -9.88 13.11
N ILE A 52 -7.17 -9.73 12.42
CA ILE A 52 -7.31 -8.83 11.27
C ILE A 52 -7.99 -7.56 11.74
N ILE A 53 -7.50 -6.40 11.28
CA ILE A 53 -8.18 -5.13 11.47
C ILE A 53 -8.34 -4.43 10.13
N SER A 54 -9.47 -3.75 10.00
CA SER A 54 -9.74 -2.79 8.93
C SER A 54 -9.21 -1.41 9.38
N PHE A 55 -8.30 -0.84 8.59
CA PHE A 55 -7.64 0.44 8.87
C PHE A 55 -8.03 1.45 7.81
N TYR A 56 -8.48 2.62 8.26
CA TYR A 56 -8.80 3.74 7.39
C TYR A 56 -8.01 4.97 7.81
N TYR A 57 -7.59 5.77 6.83
CA TYR A 57 -6.97 7.06 7.07
C TYR A 57 -7.31 8.05 5.95
N ASP A 58 -7.27 9.34 6.28
CA ASP A 58 -7.43 10.40 5.30
C ASP A 58 -6.08 10.72 4.63
N SER A 59 -6.13 10.94 3.32
CA SER A 59 -5.00 11.33 2.47
C SER A 59 -5.33 12.61 1.69
N VAL A 60 -4.46 12.98 0.74
CA VAL A 60 -4.61 14.15 -0.12
C VAL A 60 -5.98 14.18 -0.82
N ASP A 61 -6.46 15.38 -1.14
CA ASP A 61 -7.76 15.63 -1.77
C ASP A 61 -8.98 15.06 -1.01
N GLY A 62 -8.84 14.82 0.30
CA GLY A 62 -9.90 14.28 1.13
C GLY A 62 -10.19 12.79 0.87
N ALA A 63 -9.26 12.09 0.21
CA ALA A 63 -9.41 10.67 -0.06
C ALA A 63 -9.39 9.85 1.23
N ARG A 64 -10.39 8.98 1.40
CA ARG A 64 -10.45 8.00 2.50
C ARG A 64 -9.83 6.69 2.02
N ILE A 65 -8.65 6.37 2.54
CA ILE A 65 -7.90 5.20 2.13
C ILE A 65 -8.17 4.05 3.08
N TYR A 66 -8.35 2.85 2.52
CA TYR A 66 -8.54 1.60 3.24
C TYR A 66 -7.34 0.67 3.12
N ALA A 67 -7.02 -0.04 4.20
CA ALA A 67 -6.09 -1.17 4.18
C ALA A 67 -6.51 -2.25 5.19
N LYS A 68 -6.19 -3.52 4.89
CA LYS A 68 -6.22 -4.62 5.86
C LYS A 68 -4.87 -4.80 6.55
N LEU A 69 -4.89 -4.84 7.87
CA LEU A 69 -3.71 -5.11 8.68
C LEU A 69 -3.86 -6.47 9.36
N TYR A 70 -2.90 -7.35 9.10
CA TYR A 70 -2.77 -8.65 9.74
C TYR A 70 -1.79 -8.50 10.89
N LEU A 71 -2.32 -8.47 12.11
CA LEU A 71 -1.53 -8.20 13.31
C LEU A 71 -1.31 -9.49 14.09
N ARG A 72 -0.05 -9.83 14.34
CA ARG A 72 0.28 -10.85 15.35
C ARG A 72 -0.05 -10.34 16.75
N TRP A 73 -0.31 -11.27 17.67
CA TRP A 73 -0.49 -10.96 19.09
C TRP A 73 0.77 -10.34 19.72
N GLU A 74 1.95 -10.72 19.23
CA GLU A 74 3.24 -10.20 19.69
C GLU A 74 3.77 -9.13 18.72
N PRO A 75 3.92 -7.87 19.15
CA PRO A 75 4.17 -6.72 18.26
C PRO A 75 5.64 -6.52 17.84
N SER A 76 6.56 -7.43 18.11
CA SER A 76 8.02 -7.20 17.98
C SER A 76 8.64 -7.55 16.62
N ARG A 77 7.86 -7.50 15.53
CA ARG A 77 8.32 -8.00 14.21
C ARG A 77 8.30 -6.92 13.13
N PRO A 78 9.10 -7.08 12.05
CA PRO A 78 9.05 -6.20 10.89
C PRO A 78 7.64 -6.08 10.33
N VAL A 79 7.31 -4.88 9.85
CA VAL A 79 6.06 -4.61 9.12
C VAL A 79 6.33 -4.76 7.63
N VAL A 80 5.42 -5.42 6.93
CA VAL A 80 5.44 -5.55 5.47
C VAL A 80 4.26 -4.75 4.92
N ALA A 81 4.54 -3.77 4.06
CA ALA A 81 3.52 -3.11 3.25
C ALA A 81 3.36 -3.87 1.94
N TYR A 82 2.17 -4.38 1.68
CA TYR A 82 1.83 -5.11 0.46
C TYR A 82 0.96 -4.23 -0.45
N TYR A 83 1.27 -4.21 -1.74
CA TYR A 83 0.50 -3.51 -2.77
C TYR A 83 -0.01 -4.52 -3.79
N HIS A 84 -1.27 -4.37 -4.19
CA HIS A 84 -1.92 -5.27 -5.14
C HIS A 84 -1.58 -4.90 -6.59
N GLY A 85 -1.93 -5.78 -7.53
CA GLY A 85 -1.76 -5.56 -8.96
C GLY A 85 -2.82 -4.64 -9.56
N HIS A 86 -2.59 -4.17 -10.78
CA HIS A 86 -3.58 -3.38 -11.51
C HIS A 86 -4.87 -4.20 -11.72
N MET A 87 -6.01 -3.64 -11.33
CA MET A 87 -7.35 -4.27 -11.41
C MET A 87 -7.44 -5.65 -10.74
N SER A 88 -6.53 -5.99 -9.81
CA SER A 88 -6.64 -7.22 -9.03
C SER A 88 -7.67 -7.05 -7.90
N TYR A 89 -8.92 -6.80 -8.29
CA TYR A 89 -10.10 -7.08 -7.48
C TYR A 89 -10.44 -8.54 -7.73
N ILE A 90 -10.38 -9.37 -6.69
CA ILE A 90 -10.91 -10.73 -6.77
C ILE A 90 -12.00 -10.80 -5.71
N ASP A 91 -13.25 -10.76 -6.17
CA ASP A 91 -14.42 -11.16 -5.40
C ASP A 91 -14.32 -12.67 -5.18
N HIS A 92 -13.54 -13.08 -4.18
CA HIS A 92 -13.53 -14.46 -3.73
C HIS A 92 -14.15 -14.47 -2.33
N PRO A 93 -15.06 -15.42 -2.04
CA PRO A 93 -15.67 -15.54 -0.71
C PRO A 93 -14.66 -15.74 0.43
N ASP A 94 -13.39 -16.02 0.12
CA ASP A 94 -12.29 -16.22 1.07
C ASP A 94 -11.11 -15.24 0.86
N ASN A 95 -11.14 -14.37 -0.16
CA ASN A 95 -10.08 -13.39 -0.45
C ASN A 95 -10.64 -11.99 -0.27
N ASP A 96 -10.71 -11.64 0.99
CA ASP A 96 -11.20 -10.39 1.49
C ASP A 96 -10.15 -9.27 1.32
N TRP A 97 -9.43 -9.22 0.19
CA TRP A 97 -8.44 -8.18 -0.08
C TRP A 97 -9.15 -6.97 -0.67
N HIS A 98 -9.82 -6.19 0.18
CA HIS A 98 -10.37 -4.93 -0.28
C HIS A 98 -9.22 -3.92 -0.43
N CYS A 99 -9.11 -3.31 -1.60
CA CYS A 99 -8.38 -2.08 -1.81
C CYS A 99 -9.18 -1.24 -2.80
N MET A 100 -9.41 0.02 -2.41
CA MET A 100 -9.96 1.17 -3.15
C MET A 100 -11.10 0.89 -4.14
#